data_AF-A0A382YEC9-F1
#
_entry.id   AF-A0A382YEC9-F1
#
_cell.length_a   1.000
_cell.length_b   1.000
_cell.length_c   1.000
_cell.angle_alpha   90.00
_cell.angle_beta   90.00
_cell.angle_gamma   90.00
#
_symmetry.space_group_name_H-M   'P 1'
#
loop_
_entity.id
_entity.type
_entity.pdbx_description
1 polymer ?
#
loop_
_entity_poly.entity_id
_entity_poly.type
_entity_poly.pdbx_seq_one_letter_code
_entity_poly.pdbx_strand_id
1 'polypeptide(L)'
;YSLLEFAEGRATARDTIELIDRLSMRDRFDLDDEEVELIRWWIDHCAVAWGYDGEHKEALELPPSEENTWSHGLGRMLLGFCMDAREERTFAEILPFDEIEGRMGETLAKLVEIVRLLEELHQAVRIHKKPREWKEILEKQCLDAFFIDDENTHADLAEIRKSLQFLEEETTEESVPESLASIRHHLLLTVSEKAGFSRHLSHGVTFASMRSARCVPARVICLIGLNGRQFPGRDTRPSFDLTRNKPRSTDRDSTGEDRLLVLE
;
A
#
# COMPACT_ATOMS: atom_id res chain seq x y z
N TYR A 1 2.12 -0.72 0.92
CA TYR A 1 1.14 -0.59 2.01
C TYR A 1 0.09 0.49 1.80
N SER A 2 0.42 1.67 1.29
CA SER A 2 -0.56 2.78 1.15
C SER A 2 -1.79 2.45 0.31
N LEU A 3 -1.68 1.60 -0.72
CA LEU A 3 -2.84 1.10 -1.47
C LEU A 3 -3.83 0.31 -0.58
N LEU A 4 -3.32 -0.51 0.34
CA LEU A 4 -4.16 -1.26 1.30
C LEU A 4 -4.77 -0.33 2.36
N GLU A 5 -4.07 0.72 2.76
CA GLU A 5 -4.61 1.77 3.65
C GLU A 5 -5.71 2.56 2.96
N PHE A 6 -5.52 2.91 1.69
CA PHE A 6 -6.53 3.57 0.88
C PHE A 6 -7.79 2.70 0.70
N ALA A 7 -7.62 1.40 0.47
CA ALA A 7 -8.73 0.47 0.28
C ALA A 7 -9.66 0.37 1.51
N GLU A 8 -9.15 0.61 2.73
CA GLU A 8 -9.97 0.71 3.96
C GLU A 8 -10.49 2.14 4.22
N GLY A 9 -10.01 3.11 3.43
CA GLY A 9 -10.29 4.53 3.60
C GLY A 9 -11.60 4.98 2.95
N ARG A 10 -11.75 6.30 2.86
CA ARG A 10 -12.95 6.97 2.33
C ARG A 10 -12.85 7.36 0.85
N ALA A 11 -11.78 6.95 0.17
CA ALA A 11 -11.46 7.36 -1.19
C ALA A 11 -11.52 8.89 -1.38
N THR A 12 -10.79 9.65 -0.55
CA THR A 12 -10.79 11.12 -0.69
C THR A 12 -10.05 11.53 -1.97
N ALA A 13 -10.45 12.65 -2.57
CA ALA A 13 -9.81 13.23 -3.75
C ALA A 13 -8.29 13.38 -3.55
N ARG A 14 -7.90 13.83 -2.35
CA ARG A 14 -6.51 13.97 -1.96
C ARG A 14 -5.78 12.63 -1.94
N ASP A 15 -6.32 11.62 -1.26
CA ASP A 15 -5.64 10.32 -1.13
C ASP A 15 -5.52 9.62 -2.49
N THR A 16 -6.55 9.73 -3.35
CA THR A 16 -6.51 9.17 -4.70
C THR A 16 -5.43 9.84 -5.55
N ILE A 17 -5.34 11.16 -5.49
CA ILE A 17 -4.29 11.90 -6.18
C ILE A 17 -2.90 11.54 -5.63
N GLU A 18 -2.73 11.45 -4.30
CA GLU A 18 -1.47 11.01 -3.68
C GLU A 18 -1.07 9.58 -4.09
N LEU A 19 -2.04 8.70 -4.41
CA LEU A 19 -1.78 7.40 -5.00
C LEU A 19 -1.36 7.50 -6.47
N ILE A 20 -2.14 8.22 -7.29
CA ILE A 20 -1.87 8.42 -8.72
C ILE A 20 -0.48 9.04 -8.94
N ASP A 21 -0.04 9.91 -8.02
CA ASP A 21 1.26 10.59 -8.08
C ASP A 21 2.47 9.66 -7.92
N ARG A 22 2.25 8.41 -7.48
CA ARG A 22 3.33 7.43 -7.29
C ARG A 22 3.79 6.85 -8.62
N LEU A 23 5.10 6.76 -8.81
CA LEU A 23 5.71 6.19 -10.02
C LEU A 23 5.11 4.85 -10.42
N SER A 24 4.92 3.91 -9.49
CA SER A 24 4.33 2.60 -9.79
C SER A 24 2.91 2.67 -10.37
N MET A 25 2.11 3.64 -9.93
CA MET A 25 0.75 3.86 -10.46
C MET A 25 0.83 4.54 -11.82
N ARG A 26 1.70 5.54 -11.96
CA ARG A 26 1.91 6.23 -13.23
C ARG A 26 2.38 5.28 -14.32
N ASP A 27 3.37 4.44 -14.02
CA ASP A 27 3.87 3.42 -14.95
C ASP A 27 2.76 2.44 -15.32
N ARG A 28 1.96 1.98 -14.34
CA ARG A 28 0.86 1.02 -14.56
C ARG A 28 -0.21 1.53 -15.52
N PHE A 29 -0.58 2.80 -15.40
CA PHE A 29 -1.66 3.41 -16.16
C PHE A 29 -1.16 4.32 -17.30
N ASP A 30 0.16 4.32 -17.57
CA ASP A 30 0.82 5.13 -18.59
C ASP A 30 0.50 6.62 -18.45
N LEU A 31 0.60 7.15 -17.21
CA LEU A 31 0.30 8.55 -16.90
C LEU A 31 1.56 9.42 -16.87
N ASP A 32 1.55 10.50 -17.63
CA ASP A 32 2.58 11.54 -17.55
C ASP A 32 2.27 12.65 -16.52
N ASP A 33 3.21 13.56 -16.31
CA ASP A 33 3.05 14.68 -15.38
C ASP A 33 1.91 15.64 -15.77
N GLU A 34 1.71 15.88 -17.07
CA GLU A 34 0.68 16.80 -17.57
C GLU A 34 -0.71 16.21 -17.35
N GLU A 35 -0.87 14.90 -17.59
CA GLU A 35 -2.08 14.14 -17.33
C GLU A 35 -2.44 14.14 -15.84
N VAL A 36 -1.46 14.00 -14.94
CA VAL A 36 -1.73 14.04 -13.49
C VAL A 36 -2.23 15.42 -13.06
N GLU A 37 -1.62 16.51 -13.55
CA GLU A 37 -2.08 17.86 -13.26
C GLU A 37 -3.46 18.15 -13.85
N LEU A 38 -3.74 17.62 -15.05
CA LEU A 38 -5.07 17.70 -15.67
C LEU A 38 -6.14 16.98 -14.83
N ILE A 39 -5.82 15.78 -14.33
CA ILE A 39 -6.71 15.02 -13.43
C ILE A 39 -6.97 15.81 -12.14
N ARG A 40 -5.94 16.43 -11.54
CA ARG A 40 -6.11 17.30 -10.35
C ARG A 40 -7.07 18.45 -10.64
N TRP A 41 -6.89 19.09 -11.79
CA TRP A 41 -7.74 20.20 -12.23
C TRP A 41 -9.20 19.76 -12.42
N TRP A 42 -9.44 18.60 -13.05
CA TRP A 42 -10.78 18.03 -13.21
C TRP A 42 -11.47 17.71 -11.90
N ILE A 43 -10.75 17.10 -10.96
CA ILE A 43 -11.26 16.77 -9.62
C ILE A 43 -11.77 18.03 -8.90
N ASP A 44 -11.00 19.12 -8.96
CA ASP A 44 -11.36 20.41 -8.36
C ASP A 44 -12.60 21.02 -9.04
N HIS A 45 -12.63 21.07 -10.37
CA HIS A 45 -13.71 21.70 -11.14
C HIS A 45 -15.00 20.88 -11.15
N CYS A 46 -14.89 19.55 -11.02
CA CYS A 46 -16.04 18.67 -10.83
C CYS A 46 -16.48 18.54 -9.37
N ALA A 47 -15.80 19.22 -8.44
CA ALA A 47 -16.05 19.20 -7.01
C ALA A 47 -16.04 17.79 -6.39
N VAL A 48 -15.15 16.91 -6.88
CA VAL A 48 -14.98 15.58 -6.28
C VAL A 48 -14.26 15.74 -4.94
N ALA A 49 -14.88 15.26 -3.87
CA ALA A 49 -14.32 15.39 -2.52
C ALA A 49 -13.94 14.02 -1.94
N TRP A 50 -14.88 13.08 -1.89
CA TRP A 50 -14.66 11.75 -1.31
C TRP A 50 -15.85 10.80 -1.55
N GLY A 51 -15.61 9.50 -1.34
CA GLY A 51 -16.61 8.46 -1.50
C GLY A 51 -16.80 8.06 -2.96
N TYR A 52 -17.07 6.77 -3.19
CA TYR A 52 -17.27 6.26 -4.55
C TYR A 52 -18.64 6.69 -5.07
N ASP A 53 -19.67 6.48 -4.26
CA ASP A 53 -21.08 6.78 -4.54
C ASP A 53 -21.86 7.02 -3.24
N GLY A 54 -23.18 7.19 -3.34
CA GLY A 54 -24.08 7.30 -2.19
C GLY A 54 -24.10 6.06 -1.30
N GLU A 55 -24.01 4.86 -1.87
CA GLU A 55 -23.99 3.60 -1.12
C GLU A 55 -22.74 3.47 -0.24
N HIS A 56 -21.58 3.92 -0.72
CA HIS A 56 -20.35 3.99 0.06
C HIS A 56 -20.49 4.96 1.24
N LYS A 57 -21.18 6.10 1.08
CA LYS A 57 -21.44 7.00 2.21
C LYS A 57 -22.38 6.38 3.24
N GLU A 58 -23.43 5.71 2.79
CA GLU A 58 -24.36 5.00 3.67
C GLU A 58 -23.66 3.87 4.44
N ALA A 59 -22.78 3.13 3.77
CA ALA A 59 -21.92 2.12 4.37
C ALA A 59 -21.01 2.64 5.49
N LEU A 60 -20.74 3.95 5.51
CA LEU A 60 -19.98 4.66 6.55
C LEU A 60 -20.89 5.33 7.59
N GLU A 61 -22.17 4.96 7.62
CA GLU A 61 -23.20 5.52 8.52
C GLU A 61 -23.44 7.02 8.32
N LEU A 62 -23.27 7.51 7.09
CA LEU A 62 -23.51 8.90 6.69
C LEU A 62 -24.72 8.99 5.75
N PRO A 63 -25.35 10.18 5.60
CA PRO A 63 -26.46 10.35 4.68
C PRO A 63 -26.06 9.96 3.24
N PRO A 64 -26.87 9.13 2.54
CA PRO A 64 -26.60 8.75 1.17
C PRO A 64 -26.79 9.98 0.28
N SER A 65 -25.68 10.45 -0.30
CA SER A 65 -25.67 11.59 -1.20
C SER A 65 -24.63 11.36 -2.28
N GLU A 66 -25.07 11.50 -3.54
CA GLU A 66 -24.20 11.44 -4.70
C GLU A 66 -23.35 12.70 -4.86
N GLU A 67 -23.65 13.78 -4.14
CA GLU A 67 -22.91 15.03 -4.30
C GLU A 67 -21.45 14.85 -3.85
N ASN A 68 -20.52 15.39 -4.66
CA ASN A 68 -19.08 15.37 -4.38
C ASN A 68 -18.45 13.96 -4.29
N THR A 69 -19.11 12.92 -4.85
CA THR A 69 -18.56 11.56 -4.99
C THR A 69 -17.76 11.39 -6.29
N TRP A 70 -16.97 10.32 -6.37
CA TRP A 70 -16.29 9.94 -7.61
C TRP A 70 -17.27 9.61 -8.72
N SER A 71 -18.32 8.84 -8.45
CA SER A 71 -19.37 8.49 -9.42
C SER A 71 -20.01 9.73 -10.02
N HIS A 72 -20.36 10.72 -9.19
CA HIS A 72 -20.93 11.98 -9.67
C HIS A 72 -19.92 12.80 -10.50
N GLY A 73 -18.69 12.98 -10.01
CA GLY A 73 -17.68 13.73 -10.75
C GLY A 73 -17.32 13.11 -12.09
N LEU A 74 -17.09 11.79 -12.12
CA LEU A 74 -16.83 11.04 -13.36
C LEU A 74 -18.06 11.09 -14.28
N GLY A 75 -19.28 11.03 -13.74
CA GLY A 75 -20.50 11.22 -14.50
C GLY A 75 -20.55 12.58 -15.20
N ARG A 76 -20.18 13.66 -14.52
CA ARG A 76 -20.09 15.01 -15.11
C ARG A 76 -19.05 15.08 -16.23
N MET A 77 -17.87 14.51 -16.00
CA MET A 77 -16.76 14.45 -16.97
C MET A 77 -17.14 13.64 -18.22
N LEU A 78 -17.70 12.44 -18.03
CA LEU A 78 -18.13 11.56 -19.12
C LEU A 78 -19.27 12.16 -19.93
N LEU A 79 -20.23 12.81 -19.26
CA LEU A 79 -21.30 13.52 -19.95
C LEU A 79 -20.74 14.69 -20.76
N GLY A 80 -19.87 15.51 -20.18
CA GLY A 80 -19.26 16.64 -20.89
C GLY A 80 -18.42 16.23 -22.11
N PHE A 81 -17.79 15.06 -22.06
CA PHE A 81 -17.12 14.47 -23.23
C PHE A 81 -18.11 14.05 -24.34
N CYS A 82 -19.32 13.60 -23.96
CA CYS A 82 -20.33 13.12 -24.91
C CYS A 82 -21.26 14.23 -25.44
N MET A 83 -21.48 15.28 -24.66
CA MET A 83 -22.41 16.37 -24.97
C MET A 83 -21.83 17.73 -24.56
N ASP A 84 -22.02 18.69 -25.45
CA ASP A 84 -21.70 20.09 -25.22
C ASP A 84 -22.64 20.68 -24.14
N ALA A 85 -22.13 21.41 -23.15
CA ALA A 85 -22.90 21.94 -22.02
C ALA A 85 -23.78 23.16 -22.39
N ARG A 86 -24.20 23.26 -23.66
CA ARG A 86 -25.00 24.38 -24.16
C ARG A 86 -26.26 24.55 -23.32
N GLU A 87 -26.43 25.78 -22.82
CA GLU A 87 -27.60 26.22 -22.05
C GLU A 87 -27.77 25.58 -20.66
N GLU A 88 -26.67 25.14 -20.02
CA GLU A 88 -26.70 24.57 -18.65
C GLU A 88 -27.70 23.40 -18.51
N ARG A 89 -27.93 22.67 -19.60
CA ARG A 89 -28.90 21.58 -19.62
C ARG A 89 -28.35 20.40 -18.86
N THR A 90 -29.04 20.02 -17.80
CA THR A 90 -28.75 18.78 -17.06
C THR A 90 -29.25 17.56 -17.83
N PHE A 91 -28.48 16.48 -17.79
CA PHE A 91 -28.93 15.15 -18.19
C PHE A 91 -29.02 14.26 -16.96
N ALA A 92 -30.20 13.67 -16.70
CA ALA A 92 -30.45 12.88 -15.49
C ALA A 92 -30.02 13.60 -14.20
N GLU A 93 -30.34 14.90 -14.09
CA GLU A 93 -29.97 15.79 -12.97
C GLU A 93 -28.47 16.06 -12.81
N ILE A 94 -27.63 15.61 -13.75
CA ILE A 94 -26.19 15.86 -13.77
C ILE A 94 -25.88 16.98 -14.77
N LEU A 95 -25.12 17.99 -14.34
CA LEU A 95 -24.62 19.05 -15.20
C LEU A 95 -23.29 18.62 -15.87
N PRO A 96 -23.24 18.51 -17.22
CA PRO A 96 -22.02 18.13 -17.93
C PRO A 96 -20.84 19.08 -17.66
N PHE A 97 -19.61 18.55 -17.73
CA PHE A 97 -18.37 19.32 -17.63
C PHE A 97 -17.65 19.33 -18.99
N ASP A 98 -17.89 20.37 -19.78
CA ASP A 98 -17.56 20.49 -21.21
C ASP A 98 -16.10 20.89 -21.53
N GLU A 99 -15.22 20.84 -20.53
CA GLU A 99 -13.80 21.18 -20.69
C GLU A 99 -12.94 19.97 -21.13
N ILE A 100 -13.57 18.83 -21.44
CA ILE A 100 -12.88 17.59 -21.85
C ILE A 100 -13.13 17.35 -23.34
N GLU A 101 -12.12 17.65 -24.16
CA GLU A 101 -12.21 17.49 -25.62
C GLU A 101 -11.04 16.70 -26.21
N GLY A 102 -11.30 16.03 -27.33
CA GLY A 102 -10.27 15.40 -28.16
C GLY A 102 -9.44 14.36 -27.40
N ARG A 103 -8.12 14.60 -27.31
CA ARG A 103 -7.16 13.65 -26.71
C ARG A 103 -7.30 13.53 -25.19
N MET A 104 -7.92 14.50 -24.52
CA MET A 104 -8.20 14.41 -23.09
C MET A 104 -9.10 13.22 -22.72
N GLY A 105 -9.87 12.69 -23.68
CA GLY A 105 -10.68 11.49 -23.48
C GLY A 105 -9.84 10.25 -23.12
N GLU A 106 -8.59 10.15 -23.58
CA GLU A 106 -7.69 9.04 -23.21
C GLU A 106 -7.32 9.12 -21.73
N THR A 107 -6.96 10.31 -21.24
CA THR A 107 -6.67 10.56 -19.82
C THR A 107 -7.90 10.35 -18.95
N LEU A 108 -9.08 10.77 -19.40
CA LEU A 108 -10.34 10.49 -18.70
C LEU A 108 -10.61 8.98 -18.59
N ALA A 109 -10.36 8.22 -19.67
CA ALA A 109 -10.52 6.77 -19.65
C ALA A 109 -9.56 6.10 -18.63
N LYS A 110 -8.30 6.56 -18.57
CA LYS A 110 -7.34 6.11 -17.55
C LYS A 110 -7.85 6.39 -16.12
N LEU A 111 -8.35 7.60 -15.87
CA LEU A 111 -8.90 7.98 -14.56
C LEU A 111 -10.11 7.12 -14.16
N VAL A 112 -11.05 6.92 -15.08
CA VAL A 112 -12.23 6.07 -14.85
C VAL A 112 -11.81 4.65 -14.49
N GLU A 113 -10.84 4.09 -15.21
CA GLU A 113 -10.32 2.74 -14.95
C GLU A 113 -9.64 2.64 -13.59
N ILE A 114 -8.83 3.63 -13.21
CA ILE A 114 -8.18 3.69 -11.89
C ILE A 114 -9.23 3.68 -10.79
N VAL A 115 -10.23 4.56 -10.87
CA VAL A 115 -11.28 4.67 -9.86
C VAL A 115 -12.10 3.39 -9.77
N ARG A 116 -12.43 2.77 -10.90
CA ARG A 116 -13.13 1.48 -10.97
C ARG A 116 -12.35 0.37 -10.25
N LEU A 117 -11.06 0.23 -10.53
CA LEU A 117 -10.21 -0.78 -9.88
C LEU A 117 -10.07 -0.53 -8.37
N LEU A 118 -9.99 0.74 -7.96
CA LEU A 118 -9.92 1.12 -6.55
C LEU A 118 -11.22 0.79 -5.80
N GLU A 119 -12.37 1.03 -6.44
CA GLU A 119 -13.67 0.65 -5.92
C GLU A 119 -13.82 -0.88 -5.82
N GLU A 120 -13.42 -1.62 -6.84
CA GLU A 120 -13.43 -3.09 -6.82
C GLU A 120 -12.58 -3.65 -5.67
N LEU A 121 -11.37 -3.10 -5.48
CA LEU A 121 -10.51 -3.45 -4.36
C LEU A 121 -11.18 -3.11 -3.02
N HIS A 122 -11.78 -1.92 -2.89
CA HIS A 122 -12.49 -1.51 -1.69
C HIS A 122 -13.61 -2.50 -1.34
N GLN A 123 -14.48 -2.85 -2.29
CA GLN A 123 -15.59 -3.77 -2.04
C GLN A 123 -15.10 -5.16 -1.63
N ALA A 124 -14.00 -5.63 -2.22
CA ALA A 124 -13.44 -6.92 -1.85
C ALA A 124 -12.84 -6.95 -0.44
N VAL A 125 -12.23 -5.85 0.01
CA VAL A 125 -11.54 -5.81 1.31
C VAL A 125 -12.49 -5.54 2.50
N ARG A 126 -13.71 -5.06 2.24
CA ARG A 126 -14.71 -4.78 3.30
C ARG A 126 -15.19 -6.04 4.04
N ILE A 127 -15.21 -7.17 3.36
CA ILE A 127 -15.71 -8.42 3.92
C ILE A 127 -14.54 -9.17 4.54
N HIS A 128 -14.66 -9.57 5.81
CA HIS A 128 -13.68 -10.44 6.45
C HIS A 128 -13.61 -11.77 5.72
N LYS A 129 -12.39 -12.24 5.46
CA LYS A 129 -12.13 -13.42 4.63
C LYS A 129 -11.08 -14.31 5.25
N LYS A 130 -11.07 -15.58 4.84
CA LYS A 130 -10.02 -16.50 5.32
C LYS A 130 -8.66 -16.10 4.75
N PRO A 131 -7.53 -16.38 5.42
CA PRO A 131 -6.21 -15.95 4.95
C PRO A 131 -5.86 -16.47 3.54
N ARG A 132 -6.31 -17.67 3.18
CA ARG A 132 -6.21 -18.18 1.79
C ARG A 132 -6.94 -17.31 0.76
N GLU A 133 -8.14 -16.82 1.06
CA GLU A 133 -8.91 -15.95 0.16
C GLU A 133 -8.25 -14.56 0.05
N TRP A 134 -7.63 -14.08 1.14
CA TRP A 134 -6.85 -12.85 1.13
C TRP A 134 -5.68 -12.90 0.17
N LYS A 135 -4.97 -14.02 0.07
CA LYS A 135 -3.90 -14.19 -0.92
C LYS A 135 -4.43 -13.92 -2.33
N GLU A 136 -5.52 -14.59 -2.72
CA GLU A 136 -6.07 -14.46 -4.08
C GLU A 136 -6.52 -13.03 -4.40
N ILE A 137 -7.14 -12.35 -3.42
CA ILE A 137 -7.57 -10.96 -3.57
C ILE A 137 -6.39 -10.03 -3.69
N LEU A 138 -5.38 -10.16 -2.82
CA LEU A 138 -4.22 -9.29 -2.82
C LEU A 138 -3.35 -9.50 -4.08
N GLU A 139 -3.24 -10.74 -4.58
CA GLU A 139 -2.56 -10.98 -5.85
C GLU A 139 -3.32 -10.33 -7.02
N LYS A 140 -4.60 -10.65 -7.19
CA LYS A 140 -5.35 -10.23 -8.38
C LYS A 140 -5.77 -8.76 -8.35
N GLN A 141 -6.36 -8.31 -7.26
CA GLN A 141 -7.02 -7.00 -7.16
C GLN A 141 -6.10 -5.92 -6.58
N CYS A 142 -4.92 -6.28 -6.08
CA CYS A 142 -3.93 -5.32 -5.61
C CYS A 142 -2.65 -5.38 -6.45
N LEU A 143 -1.96 -6.53 -6.52
CA LEU A 143 -0.68 -6.60 -7.24
C LEU A 143 -0.87 -6.51 -8.76
N ASP A 144 -1.64 -7.41 -9.35
CA ASP A 144 -1.79 -7.49 -10.82
C ASP A 144 -2.60 -6.30 -11.39
N ALA A 145 -3.49 -5.72 -10.58
CA ALA A 145 -4.28 -4.56 -10.97
C ALA A 145 -3.43 -3.28 -11.01
N PHE A 146 -2.56 -3.04 -10.03
CA PHE A 146 -1.92 -1.73 -9.82
C PHE A 146 -0.41 -1.70 -10.07
N PHE A 147 0.23 -2.83 -10.32
CA PHE A 147 1.68 -2.90 -10.54
C PHE A 147 2.02 -3.62 -11.84
N ILE A 148 3.04 -3.12 -12.54
CA ILE A 148 3.66 -3.80 -13.67
C ILE A 148 4.74 -4.73 -13.12
N ASP A 149 4.78 -5.96 -13.65
CA ASP A 149 5.82 -6.94 -13.39
C ASP A 149 6.89 -6.84 -14.49
N ASP A 150 7.93 -6.03 -14.25
CA ASP A 150 9.03 -5.77 -15.17
C ASP A 150 10.39 -6.12 -14.54
N GLU A 151 11.50 -5.93 -15.26
CA GLU A 151 12.84 -6.28 -14.76
C GLU A 151 13.21 -5.57 -13.45
N ASN A 152 12.67 -4.38 -13.18
CA ASN A 152 12.97 -3.60 -11.98
C ASN A 152 12.07 -3.99 -10.81
N THR A 153 10.81 -4.33 -11.06
CA THR A 153 9.81 -4.62 -10.01
C THR A 153 9.62 -6.12 -9.73
N HIS A 154 10.03 -7.00 -10.64
CA HIS A 154 9.79 -8.44 -10.53
C HIS A 154 10.35 -9.02 -9.22
N ALA A 155 11.56 -8.62 -8.82
CA ALA A 155 12.18 -9.14 -7.60
C ALA A 155 11.34 -8.79 -6.36
N ASP A 156 10.87 -7.55 -6.28
CA ASP A 156 10.06 -7.05 -5.17
C ASP A 156 8.68 -7.70 -5.16
N LEU A 157 8.01 -7.79 -6.32
CA LEU A 157 6.71 -8.45 -6.45
C LEU A 157 6.79 -9.95 -6.11
N ALA A 158 7.86 -10.63 -6.51
CA ALA A 158 8.09 -12.02 -6.15
C ALA A 158 8.27 -12.20 -4.63
N GLU A 159 8.96 -11.28 -3.95
CA GLU A 159 9.10 -11.31 -2.49
C GLU A 159 7.77 -11.08 -1.77
N ILE A 160 6.93 -10.17 -2.29
CA ILE A 160 5.58 -9.92 -1.76
C ILE A 160 4.71 -11.16 -1.96
N ARG A 161 4.66 -11.73 -3.18
CA ARG A 161 3.89 -12.96 -3.48
C ARG A 161 4.34 -14.13 -2.60
N LYS A 162 5.64 -14.30 -2.41
CA LYS A 162 6.18 -15.29 -1.46
C LYS A 162 5.71 -15.03 -0.02
N SER A 163 5.58 -13.77 0.39
CA SER A 163 5.07 -13.42 1.72
C SER A 163 3.56 -13.71 1.84
N LEU A 164 2.79 -13.51 0.77
CA LEU A 164 1.38 -13.89 0.71
C LEU A 164 1.17 -15.41 0.72
N GLN A 165 2.10 -16.18 0.18
CA GLN A 165 2.05 -17.65 0.22
C GLN A 165 2.01 -18.20 1.65
N PHE A 166 2.68 -17.55 2.61
CA PHE A 166 2.62 -17.96 4.02
C PHE A 166 1.20 -17.87 4.59
N LEU A 167 0.37 -16.94 4.12
CA LEU A 167 -1.04 -16.86 4.55
C LEU A 167 -1.80 -18.14 4.18
N GLU A 168 -1.51 -18.72 3.01
CA GLU A 168 -2.12 -19.98 2.58
C GLU A 168 -1.59 -21.17 3.38
N GLU A 169 -0.28 -21.22 3.65
CA GLU A 169 0.36 -22.30 4.41
C GLU A 169 -0.08 -22.33 5.89
N GLU A 170 -0.37 -21.16 6.48
CA GLU A 170 -0.87 -21.03 7.85
C GLU A 170 -2.41 -21.18 7.95
N THR A 171 -3.11 -21.19 6.81
CA THR A 171 -4.57 -21.40 6.81
C THR A 171 -4.88 -22.87 7.09
N THR A 172 -5.75 -23.10 8.08
CA THR A 172 -6.34 -24.41 8.38
C THR A 172 -7.85 -24.39 8.14
N GLU A 173 -8.51 -25.55 8.15
CA GLU A 173 -9.98 -25.63 8.05
C GLU A 173 -10.69 -24.85 9.17
N GLU A 174 -10.03 -24.74 10.34
CA GLU A 174 -10.51 -24.02 11.53
C GLU A 174 -10.19 -22.52 11.48
N SER A 175 -9.46 -22.04 10.48
CA SER A 175 -9.15 -20.62 10.33
C SER A 175 -10.43 -19.79 10.20
N VAL A 176 -10.50 -18.73 11.00
CA VAL A 176 -11.60 -17.78 11.02
C VAL A 176 -11.37 -16.67 9.99
N PRO A 177 -12.44 -16.02 9.50
CA PRO A 177 -12.31 -14.84 8.67
C PRO A 177 -11.64 -13.68 9.42
N GLU A 178 -10.65 -13.06 8.78
CA GLU A 178 -9.87 -11.94 9.32
C GLU A 178 -10.10 -10.66 8.51
N SER A 179 -9.86 -9.52 9.15
CA SER A 179 -9.93 -8.20 8.51
C SER A 179 -8.66 -7.90 7.70
N LEU A 180 -8.76 -7.00 6.72
CA LEU A 180 -7.59 -6.53 5.98
C LEU A 180 -6.54 -5.91 6.91
N ALA A 181 -6.95 -5.17 7.94
CA ALA A 181 -6.03 -4.62 8.94
C ALA A 181 -5.14 -5.68 9.60
N SER A 182 -5.68 -6.85 9.97
CA SER A 182 -4.90 -7.97 10.52
C SER A 182 -3.89 -8.51 9.50
N ILE A 183 -4.35 -8.74 8.26
CA ILE A 183 -3.50 -9.23 7.17
C ILE A 183 -2.39 -8.22 6.84
N ARG A 184 -2.70 -6.92 6.77
CA ARG A 184 -1.73 -5.85 6.56
C ARG A 184 -0.70 -5.82 7.69
N HIS A 185 -1.12 -5.99 8.93
CA HIS A 185 -0.20 -6.04 10.07
C HIS A 185 0.73 -7.26 9.98
N HIS A 186 0.19 -8.43 9.64
CA HIS A 186 1.00 -9.63 9.41
C HIS A 186 2.04 -9.40 8.30
N LEU A 187 1.63 -8.86 7.16
CA LEU A 187 2.52 -8.55 6.04
C LEU A 187 3.59 -7.52 6.40
N LEU A 188 3.27 -6.53 7.24
CA LEU A 188 4.24 -5.55 7.72
C LEU A 188 5.37 -6.24 8.49
N LEU A 189 5.03 -7.21 9.35
CA LEU A 189 6.03 -7.96 10.13
C LEU A 189 6.86 -8.88 9.22
N THR A 190 6.23 -9.65 8.34
CA THR A 190 6.93 -10.64 7.51
C THR A 190 7.83 -10.03 6.44
N VAL A 191 7.41 -8.94 5.79
CA VAL A 191 8.22 -8.29 4.75
C VAL A 191 9.37 -7.49 5.38
N SER A 192 9.11 -6.78 6.49
CA SER A 192 10.15 -5.98 7.16
C SER A 192 11.29 -6.83 7.73
N GLU A 193 11.00 -8.04 8.21
CA GLU A 193 12.02 -8.95 8.72
C GLU A 193 12.95 -9.49 7.62
N LYS A 194 12.46 -9.64 6.38
CA LYS A 194 13.20 -10.25 5.27
C LYS A 194 14.09 -9.25 4.52
N ALA A 195 13.68 -7.98 4.44
CA ALA A 195 14.45 -6.91 3.79
C ALA A 195 15.87 -6.71 4.38
N GLY A 196 16.13 -7.18 5.61
CA GLY A 196 17.43 -7.03 6.28
C GLY A 196 18.55 -7.99 5.83
N PHE A 197 18.30 -8.92 4.91
CA PHE A 197 19.22 -10.02 4.61
C PHE A 197 19.79 -10.04 3.18
N SER A 198 19.88 -8.90 2.49
CA SER A 198 20.65 -8.86 1.23
C SER A 198 22.14 -9.07 1.53
N ARG A 199 22.59 -10.29 1.24
CA ARG A 199 23.89 -10.84 1.64
C ARG A 199 24.88 -10.76 0.50
N HIS A 200 25.13 -9.54 0.02
CA HIS A 200 26.11 -9.30 -1.04
C HIS A 200 27.32 -8.62 -0.42
N LEU A 201 28.30 -9.44 -0.03
CA LEU A 201 29.68 -8.97 0.17
C LEU A 201 30.20 -8.56 -1.22
N SER A 202 29.87 -7.32 -1.60
CA SER A 202 30.32 -6.73 -2.85
C SER A 202 31.83 -6.49 -2.82
N HIS A 203 32.45 -6.43 -3.99
CA HIS A 203 33.84 -6.00 -4.10
C HIS A 203 33.90 -4.51 -3.70
N GLY A 204 34.43 -4.22 -2.51
CA GLY A 204 34.59 -2.85 -2.03
C GLY A 204 34.24 -2.66 -0.55
N VAL A 205 33.53 -1.56 -0.26
CA VAL A 205 33.06 -1.22 1.09
C VAL A 205 31.64 -1.77 1.29
N THR A 206 31.46 -2.64 2.28
CA THR A 206 30.14 -3.20 2.62
C THR A 206 29.55 -2.47 3.82
N PHE A 207 28.33 -1.95 3.66
CA PHE A 207 27.51 -1.48 4.78
C PHE A 207 26.57 -2.62 5.19
N ALA A 208 26.63 -3.01 6.45
CA ALA A 208 25.81 -4.09 6.98
C ALA A 208 25.49 -3.83 8.46
N SER A 209 24.41 -4.43 8.95
CA SER A 209 24.16 -4.49 10.39
C SER A 209 25.21 -5.39 11.05
N MET A 210 25.55 -5.11 12.33
CA MET A 210 26.52 -5.94 13.08
C MET A 210 26.12 -7.43 13.12
N ARG A 211 24.81 -7.74 13.11
CA ARG A 211 24.31 -9.11 13.06
C ARG A 211 24.61 -9.81 11.73
N SER A 212 24.56 -9.08 10.62
CA SER A 212 24.80 -9.63 9.29
C SER A 212 26.30 -9.77 8.98
N ALA A 213 27.12 -8.87 9.52
CA ALA A 213 28.59 -8.89 9.37
C ALA A 213 29.33 -9.73 10.44
N ARG A 214 28.59 -10.50 11.25
CA ARG A 214 29.15 -11.29 12.35
C ARG A 214 30.24 -12.23 11.85
N CYS A 215 31.41 -12.18 12.50
CA CYS A 215 32.57 -13.02 12.20
C CYS A 215 33.07 -12.93 10.73
N VAL A 216 32.79 -11.84 10.01
CA VAL A 216 33.33 -11.63 8.67
C VAL A 216 34.74 -11.04 8.80
N PRO A 217 35.81 -11.77 8.42
CA PRO A 217 37.16 -11.27 8.55
C PRO A 217 37.38 -10.09 7.59
N ALA A 218 37.70 -8.92 8.13
CA ALA A 218 37.99 -7.72 7.37
C ALA A 218 39.29 -7.07 7.85
N ARG A 219 40.00 -6.40 6.93
CA ARG A 219 41.22 -5.65 7.27
C ARG A 219 40.93 -4.38 8.06
N VAL A 220 39.75 -3.79 7.84
CA VAL A 220 39.27 -2.57 8.48
C VAL A 220 37.81 -2.77 8.81
N ILE A 221 37.43 -2.52 10.06
CA ILE A 221 36.04 -2.56 10.54
C ILE A 221 35.74 -1.18 11.12
N CYS A 222 34.67 -0.55 10.61
CA CYS A 222 34.20 0.74 11.09
C CYS A 222 32.80 0.57 11.70
N LEU A 223 32.65 0.91 12.98
CA LEU A 223 31.37 0.88 13.68
C LEU A 223 30.78 2.29 13.77
N ILE A 224 29.52 2.45 13.40
CA ILE A 224 28.79 3.73 13.42
C ILE A 224 27.53 3.55 14.28
N GLY A 225 27.16 4.59 15.04
CA GLY A 225 25.91 4.59 15.81
C GLY A 225 26.01 3.92 17.19
N LEU A 226 27.21 3.78 17.76
CA LEU A 226 27.44 3.33 19.14
C LEU A 226 27.08 4.41 20.17
N ASN A 227 25.94 5.06 19.99
CA ASN A 227 25.48 6.15 20.85
C ASN A 227 24.86 5.59 22.14
N GLY A 228 25.11 6.29 23.26
CA GLY A 228 24.45 5.97 24.52
C GLY A 228 22.93 5.99 24.38
N ARG A 229 22.26 4.93 24.87
CA ARG A 229 20.80 4.64 24.77
C ARG A 229 20.31 4.06 23.44
N GLN A 230 21.12 4.06 22.38
CA GLN A 230 20.81 3.37 21.12
C GLN A 230 21.49 2.00 21.05
N PHE A 231 22.72 1.91 21.56
CA PHE A 231 23.49 0.67 21.60
C PHE A 231 24.08 0.42 23.01
N PRO A 232 24.06 -0.82 23.53
CA PRO A 232 23.35 -2.00 23.00
C PRO A 232 21.83 -1.80 22.98
N GLY A 233 21.14 -2.56 22.12
CA GLY A 233 19.69 -2.50 22.00
C GLY A 233 19.00 -2.78 23.34
N ARG A 234 17.87 -2.10 23.59
CA ARG A 234 17.06 -2.36 24.77
C ARG A 234 16.39 -3.72 24.66
N ASP A 235 16.31 -4.43 25.78
CA ASP A 235 15.48 -5.61 25.92
C ASP A 235 14.00 -5.24 25.73
N THR A 236 13.41 -5.72 24.65
CA THR A 236 12.01 -5.48 24.25
C THR A 236 11.04 -6.53 24.77
N ARG A 237 11.51 -7.51 25.57
CA ARG A 237 10.63 -8.55 26.11
C ARG A 237 9.48 -7.94 26.91
N PRO A 238 8.25 -8.46 26.75
CA PRO A 238 7.10 -7.96 27.49
C PRO A 238 7.29 -8.04 29.00
N SER A 239 6.64 -7.15 29.76
CA SER A 239 6.70 -7.17 31.23
C SER A 239 6.10 -8.44 31.84
N PHE A 240 5.22 -9.11 31.11
CA PHE A 240 4.60 -10.38 31.52
C PHE A 240 5.46 -11.61 31.15
N ASP A 241 6.62 -11.42 30.52
CA ASP A 241 7.56 -12.51 30.27
C ASP A 241 8.24 -12.94 31.58
N LEU A 242 7.79 -14.09 32.11
CA LEU A 242 8.27 -14.65 33.37
C LEU A 242 9.74 -15.08 33.32
N THR A 243 10.32 -15.28 32.12
CA THR A 243 11.74 -15.61 31.97
C THR A 243 12.64 -14.49 32.48
N ARG A 244 12.17 -13.22 32.46
CA ARG A 244 12.89 -12.07 33.03
C ARG A 244 13.08 -12.19 34.54
N ASN A 245 12.12 -12.82 35.23
CA ASN A 245 12.14 -12.94 36.68
C ASN A 245 13.06 -14.07 37.15
N LYS A 246 13.28 -15.10 36.32
CA LYS A 246 14.11 -16.28 36.63
C LYS A 246 14.92 -16.72 35.41
N PRO A 247 15.93 -15.94 35.01
CA PRO A 247 16.73 -16.27 33.83
C PRO A 247 17.52 -17.57 34.03
N ARG A 248 17.59 -18.38 32.99
CA ARG A 248 18.40 -19.60 32.89
C ARG A 248 19.53 -19.41 31.89
N SER A 249 20.56 -20.25 31.98
CA SER A 249 21.78 -20.14 31.15
C SER A 249 21.56 -20.28 29.65
N THR A 250 20.43 -20.85 29.23
CA THR A 250 20.05 -21.02 27.82
C THR A 250 19.08 -19.94 27.33
N ASP A 251 18.65 -19.03 28.20
CA ASP A 251 17.70 -17.98 27.82
C ASP A 251 18.40 -16.94 26.95
N ARG A 252 17.67 -16.42 25.96
CA ARG A 252 18.20 -15.41 25.06
C ARG A 252 18.36 -14.07 25.80
N ASP A 253 19.56 -13.51 25.75
CA ASP A 253 19.86 -12.15 26.20
C ASP A 253 20.28 -11.31 24.99
N SER A 254 19.34 -10.56 24.41
CA SER A 254 19.60 -9.72 23.23
C SER A 254 20.62 -8.61 23.50
N THR A 255 20.62 -8.05 24.72
CA THR A 255 21.58 -7.02 25.12
C THR A 255 22.98 -7.61 25.28
N GLY A 256 23.07 -8.83 25.84
CA GLY A 256 24.30 -9.60 25.92
C GLY A 256 24.84 -9.99 24.54
N GLU A 257 23.98 -10.46 23.64
CA GLU A 257 24.33 -10.75 22.24
C GLU A 257 24.87 -9.53 21.52
N ASP A 258 24.22 -8.37 21.65
CA ASP A 258 24.70 -7.12 21.04
C ASP A 258 26.09 -6.73 21.56
N ARG A 259 26.36 -6.89 22.87
CA ARG A 259 27.70 -6.65 23.44
C ARG A 259 28.73 -7.64 22.90
N LEU A 260 28.34 -8.90 22.72
CA LEU A 260 29.21 -9.93 22.15
C LEU A 260 29.56 -9.60 20.69
N LEU A 261 28.64 -9.06 19.90
CA LEU A 261 28.89 -8.66 18.50
C LEU A 261 29.99 -7.59 18.34
N VAL A 262 30.29 -6.81 19.39
CA VAL A 262 31.41 -5.84 19.36
C VAL A 262 32.75 -6.49 19.67
N LEU A 263 32.72 -7.62 20.39
CA LEU A 263 33.92 -8.38 20.72
C LEU A 263 34.34 -9.32 19.58
N GLU A 264 33.38 -9.77 18.78
CA GLU A 264 33.58 -10.58 17.57
C GLU A 264 34.02 -9.75 16.37
#